data_AF-A0A843S6E1-F1
#
_entry.id   AF-A0A843S6E1-F1
#
_cell.length_a   1.000
_cell.length_b   1.000
_cell.length_c   1.000
_cell.angle_alpha   90.00
_cell.angle_beta   90.00
_cell.angle_gamma   90.00
#
_symmetry.space_group_name_H-M   'P 1'
#
loop_
_entity.id
_entity.type
_entity.pdbx_description
1 polymer ?
#
loop_
_entity_poly.entity_id
_entity_poly.type
_entity_poly.pdbx_seq_one_letter_code
_entity_poly.pdbx_strand_id
1 'polypeptide(L)' 'MSLARLGISLFAVLALLAVAVAGATIWLVLTDPVTVADAVAQGDVSPLARALAQVLYDAVQSLLEYL' A
#
# COMPACT_ATOMS: atom_id res chain seq x y z
N MET A 1 -12.22 -18.65 -20.86
CA MET A 1 -12.34 -17.42 -20.04
C MET A 1 -12.59 -16.26 -20.99
N SER A 2 -13.74 -15.58 -20.91
CA SER A 2 -14.04 -14.42 -21.78
C SER A 2 -13.07 -13.27 -21.48
N LEU A 3 -12.58 -12.58 -22.53
CA LEU A 3 -11.68 -11.43 -22.43
C LEU A 3 -12.25 -10.33 -21.50
N ALA A 4 -13.57 -10.12 -21.55
CA ALA A 4 -14.27 -9.19 -20.67
C ALA A 4 -14.18 -9.60 -19.19
N ARG A 5 -14.27 -10.89 -18.89
CA ARG A 5 -14.19 -11.41 -17.52
C ARG A 5 -12.76 -11.29 -16.95
N LEU A 6 -11.74 -11.45 -17.81
CA LEU A 6 -10.33 -11.20 -17.48
C LEU A 6 -10.06 -9.71 -17.19
N GLY A 7 -10.63 -8.81 -18.00
CA GLY A 7 -10.51 -7.36 -17.79
C GLY A 7 -11.11 -6.91 -16.46
N ILE A 8 -12.31 -7.42 -16.12
CA ILE A 8 -12.98 -7.12 -14.85
C ILE A 8 -12.17 -7.64 -13.66
N SER A 9 -11.62 -8.87 -13.73
CA SER A 9 -10.81 -9.41 -12.64
C SER A 9 -9.50 -8.63 -12.44
N LEU A 10 -8.84 -8.23 -13.53
CA LEU A 10 -7.61 -7.44 -13.45
C LEU A 10 -7.89 -6.06 -12.86
N PHE A 11 -8.95 -5.39 -13.31
CA PHE A 11 -9.35 -4.10 -12.77
C PHE A 11 -9.64 -4.18 -11.27
N ALA A 12 -10.38 -5.20 -10.82
CA ALA A 12 -10.69 -5.39 -9.41
C ALA A 12 -9.41 -5.55 -8.56
N VAL A 13 -8.44 -6.33 -9.04
CA VAL A 13 -7.14 -6.52 -8.36
C VAL A 13 -6.35 -5.20 -8.30
N LEU A 14 -6.29 -4.46 -9.40
CA LEU A 14 -5.60 -3.16 -9.44
C LEU A 14 -6.28 -2.12 -8.53
N ALA A 15 -7.62 -2.10 -8.50
CA ALA A 15 -8.37 -1.21 -7.62
C ALA A 15 -8.11 -1.54 -6.14
N LEU A 16 -8.09 -2.83 -5.79
CA LEU A 16 -7.74 -3.28 -4.44
C LEU A 16 -6.31 -2.87 -4.04
N LEU A 17 -5.35 -3.08 -4.93
CA LEU A 17 -3.96 -2.65 -4.73
C LEU A 17 -3.85 -1.14 -4.52
N ALA A 18 -4.53 -0.35 -5.36
CA ALA A 18 -4.53 1.10 -5.25
C ALA A 18 -5.11 1.58 -3.91
N VAL A 19 -6.24 0.99 -3.49
CA VAL A 19 -6.86 1.30 -2.19
C VAL A 19 -5.94 0.91 -1.03
N ALA A 20 -5.29 -0.25 -1.09
CA ALA A 20 -4.36 -0.69 -0.05
C ALA A 20 -3.15 0.25 0.08
N VAL A 21 -2.53 0.63 -1.04
CA VAL A 21 -1.40 1.57 -1.06
C VAL A 21 -1.82 2.95 -0.54
N ALA A 22 -2.96 3.47 -0.98
CA ALA A 22 -3.48 4.75 -0.51
C ALA A 22 -3.77 4.71 1.00
N GLY A 23 -4.43 3.65 1.49
CA GLY A 23 -4.69 3.45 2.91
C GLY A 23 -3.42 3.37 3.75
N ALA A 24 -2.42 2.59 3.30
CA ALA A 24 -1.13 2.49 3.98
C ALA A 24 -0.37 3.82 4.00
N THR A 25 -0.46 4.61 2.92
CA THR A 25 0.16 5.94 2.86
C THR A 25 -0.48 6.90 3.85
N ILE A 26 -1.82 6.94 3.90
CA ILE A 26 -2.57 7.75 4.87
C ILE A 26 -2.21 7.31 6.29
N TRP A 27 -2.13 6.00 6.53
CA TRP A 27 -1.73 5.44 7.82
C TRP A 27 -0.33 5.91 8.23
N LEU A 28 0.67 5.83 7.35
CA LEU A 28 2.02 6.29 7.63
C LEU A 28 2.10 7.78 7.96
N VAL A 29 1.34 8.62 7.25
CA VAL A 29 1.26 10.06 7.59
C VAL A 29 0.78 10.27 9.03
N LEU A 30 -0.10 9.39 9.53
CA LEU A 30 -0.63 9.49 10.88
C LEU A 30 0.30 8.87 11.93
N THR A 31 0.98 7.76 11.63
CA THR A 31 1.79 7.02 12.61
C THR A 31 3.27 7.39 12.60
N ASP A 32 3.82 7.77 11.45
CA ASP A 32 5.22 8.14 11.25
C ASP A 32 5.36 9.34 10.30
N PRO A 33 4.87 10.53 10.72
CA PRO A 33 4.84 11.72 9.87
C PRO A 33 6.24 12.23 9.49
N VAL A 34 7.26 11.94 10.30
CA VAL A 34 8.63 12.43 10.08
C VAL A 34 9.24 11.75 8.86
N THR A 35 9.10 10.42 8.75
CA THR A 35 9.56 9.68 7.57
C THR A 35 8.92 10.19 6.28
N VAL A 36 7.63 10.55 6.31
CA VAL A 36 6.94 11.12 5.15
C VAL A 36 7.45 12.52 4.83
N ALA A 37 7.59 13.38 5.84
CA ALA A 37 8.07 14.75 5.67
C ALA A 37 9.51 14.78 5.14
N ASP A 38 10.38 13.93 5.66
CA ASP A 38 11.78 13.80 5.22
C ASP A 38 11.86 13.29 3.78
N ALA A 39 11.06 12.29 3.42
CA ALA A 39 11.03 11.79 2.03
C ALA A 39 10.63 12.87 1.03
N VAL A 40 9.68 13.75 1.42
CA VAL A 40 9.27 14.88 0.58
C VAL A 40 10.33 15.98 0.56
N ALA A 41 10.92 16.32 1.70
CA ALA A 41 11.89 17.41 1.81
C ALA A 41 13.24 17.07 1.16
N GLN A 42 13.70 15.83 1.32
CA GLN A 42 15.00 15.36 0.84
C GLN A 42 14.89 14.76 -0.57
N GLY A 43 13.68 14.45 -1.04
CA GLY A 43 13.42 13.77 -2.31
C GLY A 43 13.85 12.30 -2.32
N ASP A 44 14.32 11.76 -1.20
CA ASP A 44 14.63 10.33 -1.06
C ASP A 44 13.37 9.57 -0.62
N VAL A 45 12.78 8.85 -1.57
CA VAL A 45 11.58 8.04 -1.34
C VAL A 45 11.90 6.64 -0.81
N SER A 46 13.18 6.26 -0.70
CA SER A 46 13.59 4.93 -0.24
C SER A 46 13.08 4.58 1.17
N PRO A 47 13.17 5.50 2.16
CA PRO A 47 12.63 5.25 3.50
C PRO A 47 11.10 5.09 3.49
N LEU A 48 10.40 5.94 2.74
CA LEU A 48 8.95 5.89 2.59
C LEU A 48 8.49 4.58 1.94
N ALA A 49 9.18 4.13 0.88
CA ALA A 49 8.86 2.88 0.20
C ALA A 49 9.04 1.65 1.12
N ARG A 50 10.09 1.66 1.96
CA ARG A 50 10.31 0.60 2.96
C ARG A 50 9.22 0.59 4.03
N ALA A 51 8.86 1.76 4.54
CA ALA A 51 7.78 1.90 5.52
C ALA A 51 6.44 1.41 4.95
N LEU A 52 6.13 1.77 3.69
CA LEU A 52 4.92 1.29 3.01
C LEU A 52 4.93 -0.23 2.83
N ALA A 53 6.05 -0.79 2.39
CA ALA A 53 6.19 -2.24 2.24
C ALA A 53 5.98 -2.97 3.56
N GLN A 54 6.52 -2.44 4.67
CA GLN A 54 6.32 -2.99 6.00
C GLN A 54 4.84 -2.94 6.43
N VAL A 55 4.18 -1.79 6.29
CA VAL A 55 2.75 -1.65 6.64
C VAL A 55 1.88 -2.62 5.85
N LEU A 56 2.14 -2.78 4.55
CA LEU A 56 1.40 -3.72 3.71
C LEU A 56 1.68 -5.17 4.10
N TYR A 57 2.94 -5.51 4.41
CA TYR A 57 3.32 -6.84 4.88
C TYR A 57 2.62 -7.19 6.20
N ASP A 58 2.68 -6.29 7.17
CA ASP A 58 2.06 -6.47 8.49
C ASP A 58 0.53 -6.59 8.37
N ALA A 59 -0.09 -5.81 7.48
CA ALA A 59 -1.53 -5.88 7.23
C ALA A 59 -1.94 -7.23 6.62
N VAL A 60 -1.17 -7.75 5.65
CA VAL A 60 -1.42 -9.07 5.08
C VAL A 60 -1.18 -10.16 6.11
N GLN A 61 -0.09 -10.10 6.87
CA GLN A 61 0.19 -11.07 7.94
C GLN A 61 -0.93 -11.09 8.98
N SER A 62 -1.35 -9.92 9.46
CA SER A 62 -2.45 -9.80 10.44
C SER A 62 -3.76 -10.37 9.90
N LEU A 63 -4.05 -10.15 8.61
CA LEU A 63 -5.22 -10.74 7.97
C LEU A 63 -5.14 -12.27 7.90
N LEU A 64 -3.96 -12.82 7.60
CA LEU A 64 -3.74 -14.27 7.58
C LEU A 64 -3.81 -14.91 8.97
N GLU A 65 -3.35 -14.21 10.00
CA GLU A 65 -3.48 -14.67 11.39
C GLU A 65 -4.92 -14.62 11.90
N TYR A 66 -5.74 -13.72 11.36
CA TYR A 66 -7.14 -13.59 11.72
C TYR A 66 -8.05 -14.65 11.07
N LEU A 67 -7.66 -15.20 9.92
CA LEU A 67 -8.42 -16.18 9.13
C LEU A 67 -8.10 -17.63 9.51
#